data_AF-A0AAW0I281-F1
#
_entry.id   AF-A0AAW0I281-F1
#
_cell.length_a   1.000
_cell.length_b   1.000
_cell.length_c   1.000
_cell.angle_alpha   90.00
_cell.angle_beta   90.00
_cell.angle_gamma   90.00
#
_symmetry.space_group_name_H-M   'P 1'
#
loop_
_entity.id
_entity.type
_entity.pdbx_description
1 polymer ?
#
loop_
_entity_poly.entity_id
_entity_poly.type
_entity_poly.pdbx_seq_one_letter_code
_entity_poly.pdbx_strand_id
1 'polypeptide(L)'
;MLCYVTRPDAVLMEVEVEAKANGEDCLNQVCRRLGIIEVDYFGLQFSGSKGESLWLNLRNRISQQMDGLAPYRLKLRVKFFVEPHLILQEQTR
;
A
#
# COMPACT_ATOMS: atom_id res chain seq x y z
N MET A 1 -13.70 1.90 -6.25
CA MET A 1 -13.13 0.55 -6.03
C MET A 1 -12.58 0.51 -4.63
N LEU A 2 -13.04 -0.44 -3.81
CA LEU A 2 -12.71 -0.48 -2.39
C LEU A 2 -11.48 -1.37 -2.13
N CYS A 3 -10.52 -0.82 -1.39
CA CYS A 3 -9.31 -1.48 -0.94
C CYS A 3 -9.25 -1.48 0.60
N TYR A 4 -9.09 -2.65 1.20
CA TYR A 4 -8.79 -2.80 2.62
C TYR A 4 -7.30 -2.88 2.82
N VAL A 5 -6.72 -1.84 3.44
CA VAL A 5 -5.29 -1.72 3.69
C VAL A 5 -5.01 -1.96 5.17
N THR A 6 -4.34 -3.05 5.52
CA THR A 6 -3.88 -3.29 6.89
C THR A 6 -2.61 -2.49 7.14
N ARG A 7 -2.63 -1.64 8.16
CA ARG A 7 -1.48 -0.87 8.64
C ARG A 7 -0.50 -1.76 9.44
N PRO A 8 0.74 -1.28 9.67
CA PRO A 8 1.72 -1.99 10.49
C PRO A 8 1.25 -2.27 11.92
N ASP A 9 0.37 -1.44 12.46
CA ASP A 9 -0.23 -1.58 13.80
C ASP A 9 -1.51 -2.43 13.81
N ALA A 10 -1.72 -3.25 12.78
CA ALA A 10 -2.84 -4.17 12.60
C ALA A 10 -4.23 -3.51 12.45
N VAL A 11 -4.30 -2.17 12.37
CA VAL A 11 -5.56 -1.47 12.09
C VAL A 11 -5.90 -1.57 10.60
N LEU A 12 -7.16 -1.91 10.30
CA LEU A 12 -7.69 -1.94 8.94
C LEU A 12 -8.11 -0.54 8.51
N MET A 13 -7.68 -0.12 7.33
CA MET A 13 -8.07 1.14 6.72
C MET A 13 -8.80 0.88 5.40
N GLU A 14 -10.00 1.44 5.28
CA GLU A 14 -10.80 1.37 4.05
C GLU A 14 -10.42 2.52 3.12
N VAL A 15 -9.94 2.20 1.93
CA VAL A 15 -9.45 3.17 0.94
C VAL A 15 -10.25 3.00 -0.33
N GLU A 16 -11.01 4.02 -0.70
CA GLU A 16 -11.74 4.04 -1.95
C GLU A 16 -10.93 4.79 -3.02
N VAL A 17 -10.61 4.07 -4.10
CA VAL A 17 -9.87 4.57 -5.26
C VAL A 17 -10.69 4.42 -6.54
N GLU A 18 -10.31 5.11 -7.61
CA GLU A 18 -10.96 4.94 -8.92
C GLU A 18 -10.80 3.50 -9.45
N ALA A 19 -11.73 3.02 -10.26
CA ALA A 19 -11.67 1.67 -10.85
C ALA A 19 -10.45 1.45 -11.77
N LYS A 20 -9.89 2.53 -12.33
CA LYS A 20 -8.70 2.52 -13.18
C LYS A 20 -7.43 2.98 -12.45
N ALA A 21 -7.50 3.16 -11.14
CA ALA A 21 -6.39 3.62 -10.32
C ALA A 21 -5.22 2.63 -10.36
N ASN A 22 -4.02 3.18 -10.30
CA ASN A 22 -2.77 2.45 -10.19
C ASN A 22 -2.45 2.15 -8.73
N GLY A 23 -1.48 1.27 -8.49
CA GLY A 23 -1.04 0.98 -7.12
C GLY A 23 -0.49 2.21 -6.40
N GLU A 24 0.14 3.14 -7.13
CA GLU A 24 0.62 4.42 -6.63
C GLU A 24 -0.49 5.28 -6.03
N ASP A 25 -1.64 5.39 -6.71
CA ASP A 25 -2.76 6.21 -6.24
C ASP A 25 -3.27 5.72 -4.87
N CYS A 26 -3.39 4.40 -4.71
CA CYS A 26 -3.78 3.78 -3.45
C CYS A 26 -2.74 4.02 -2.35
N LEU A 27 -1.46 3.83 -2.65
CA LEU A 27 -0.37 4.06 -1.69
C LEU A 27 -0.32 5.53 -1.25
N ASN A 28 -0.42 6.46 -2.20
CA ASN A 28 -0.43 7.90 -1.91
C ASN A 28 -1.62 8.30 -1.04
N GLN A 29 -2.81 7.75 -1.29
CA GLN A 29 -3.99 8.02 -0.47
C GLN A 29 -3.84 7.44 0.95
N VAL A 30 -3.24 6.25 1.08
CA VAL A 30 -2.91 5.64 2.37
C VAL A 30 -1.94 6.52 3.15
N CYS A 31 -0.80 6.88 2.54
CA CYS A 31 0.22 7.71 3.15
C CYS A 31 -0.30 9.10 3.52
N ARG A 32 -1.10 9.73 2.64
CA ARG A 32 -1.75 11.02 2.92
C ARG A 32 -2.64 10.97 4.17
N ARG A 33 -3.39 9.88 4.37
CA ARG A 33 -4.24 9.71 5.56
C ARG A 33 -3.45 9.45 6.84
N LEU A 34 -2.29 8.81 6.71
CA LEU A 34 -1.35 8.58 7.81
C LEU A 34 -0.43 9.79 8.05
N GLY A 35 -0.49 10.81 7.20
CA GLY A 35 0.38 11.97 7.25
C GLY A 35 1.81 11.70 6.78
N ILE A 36 2.10 10.57 6.12
CA ILE A 36 3.43 10.19 5.64
C ILE A 36 3.76 10.93 4.33
N ILE A 37 4.91 11.59 4.30
CA ILE A 37 5.45 12.32 3.15
C ILE A 37 6.52 11.49 2.41
N GLU A 38 7.32 10.72 3.15
CA GLU A 38 8.41 9.88 2.62
C GLU A 38 7.86 8.54 2.06
N VAL A 39 6.97 8.63 1.07
CA VAL A 39 6.22 7.49 0.53
C VAL A 39 7.13 6.46 -0.15
N ASP A 40 8.27 6.88 -0.67
CA ASP A 40 9.20 6.06 -1.46
C ASP A 40 9.75 4.84 -0.68
N TYR A 41 9.75 4.89 0.65
CA TYR A 41 10.18 3.76 1.49
C TYR A 41 9.13 2.66 1.62
N PHE A 42 7.88 2.97 1.30
CA PHE A 42 6.74 2.08 1.51
C PHE A 42 6.30 1.37 0.23
N GLY A 43 5.52 0.32 0.43
CA GLY A 43 4.80 -0.35 -0.63
C GLY A 43 3.56 -1.06 -0.09
N LEU A 44 2.76 -1.57 -1.01
CA LEU A 44 1.58 -2.37 -0.71
C LEU A 44 1.87 -3.83 -1.04
N GLN A 45 1.61 -4.72 -0.08
CA GLN A 45 1.65 -6.17 -0.30
C GLN A 45 0.25 -6.76 -0.37
N PHE A 46 0.10 -7.82 -1.16
CA PHE A 46 -1.11 -8.63 -1.21
C PHE A 46 -0.77 -10.11 -1.20
N SER A 47 -1.78 -10.94 -0.89
CA SER A 47 -1.65 -12.40 -0.99
C SER A 47 -2.04 -12.85 -2.39
N GLY A 48 -1.11 -13.49 -3.10
CA GLY A 48 -1.35 -14.11 -4.39
C GLY A 48 -2.20 -15.38 -4.27
N SER A 49 -2.55 -15.96 -5.42
CA SER A 49 -3.45 -17.11 -5.52
C SER A 49 -2.93 -18.38 -4.84
N LYS A 50 -1.62 -18.49 -4.58
CA LYS A 50 -0.98 -19.60 -3.87
C LYS A 50 -0.63 -19.25 -2.42
N GLY A 51 -1.10 -18.11 -1.92
CA GLY A 51 -0.82 -17.61 -0.57
C GLY A 51 0.55 -16.91 -0.45
N GLU A 52 1.25 -16.68 -1.55
CA GLU A 52 2.52 -15.97 -1.57
C GLU A 52 2.31 -14.47 -1.30
N SER A 53 3.27 -13.82 -0.62
CA SER A 53 3.23 -12.38 -0.40
C SER A 53 3.86 -11.65 -1.59
N LEU A 54 3.04 -10.94 -2.37
CA LEU A 54 3.46 -10.19 -3.55
C LEU A 54 3.42 -8.70 -3.28
N TRP A 55 4.37 -7.97 -3.88
CA TRP A 55 4.32 -6.52 -3.91
C TRP A 55 3.45 -6.04 -5.07
N LEU A 56 2.56 -5.10 -4.77
CA LEU A 56 1.80 -4.39 -5.79
C LEU A 56 2.75 -3.50 -6.60
N ASN A 57 2.68 -3.61 -7.92
CA ASN A 57 3.36 -2.70 -8.82
C ASN A 57 2.61 -1.37 -8.84
N LEU A 58 3.27 -0.32 -8.36
CA LEU A 58 2.68 1.01 -8.23
C LEU A 58 2.36 1.66 -9.57
N ARG A 59 3.05 1.27 -10.66
CA ARG A 59 2.83 1.83 -12.01
C ARG A 59 1.69 1.17 -12.77
N ASN A 60 1.25 -0.01 -12.33
CA ASN A 60 0.20 -0.78 -13.00
C ASN A 60 -1.13 -0.62 -12.26
N ARG A 61 -2.23 -0.87 -12.98
CA ARG A 61 -3.58 -0.89 -12.40
C ARG A 61 -3.71 -1.97 -11.35
N ILE A 62 -4.41 -1.66 -10.27
CA ILE A 62 -4.63 -2.61 -9.16
C ILE A 62 -5.47 -3.80 -9.65
N SER A 63 -6.54 -3.51 -10.41
CA SER A 63 -7.47 -4.49 -10.95
C SER A 63 -6.85 -5.47 -11.96
N GLN A 64 -5.68 -5.18 -12.53
CA GLN A 64 -4.97 -6.09 -13.44
C GLN A 64 -3.97 -7.00 -12.73
N GLN A 65 -3.62 -6.69 -11.48
CA GLN A 65 -2.60 -7.41 -10.71
C GLN A 65 -3.19 -8.36 -9.67
N MET A 66 -4.40 -8.06 -9.21
CA MET A 66 -5.08 -8.84 -8.20
C MET A 66 -6.24 -9.60 -8.85
N ASP A 67 -6.10 -10.92 -8.91
CA ASP A 67 -7.20 -11.79 -9.31
C ASP A 67 -8.28 -11.77 -8.22
N GLY A 68 -9.50 -11.41 -8.61
CA GLY A 68 -10.66 -11.42 -7.73
C GLY A 68 -11.51 -10.15 -7.77
N LEU A 69 -12.65 -10.23 -7.08
CA LEU A 69 -13.58 -9.13 -6.91
C LEU A 69 -13.22 -8.31 -5.66
N ALA A 70 -13.50 -7.01 -5.73
CA ALA A 70 -13.40 -6.13 -4.57
C ALA A 70 -14.25 -6.67 -3.39
N PRO A 71 -13.84 -6.43 -2.14
CA PRO A 71 -12.76 -5.53 -1.73
C PRO A 71 -11.37 -6.17 -1.79
N TYR A 72 -10.42 -5.44 -2.38
CA TYR A 72 -9.02 -5.87 -2.48
C TYR A 72 -8.32 -5.75 -1.12
N ARG A 73 -7.62 -6.80 -0.68
CA ARG A 73 -6.89 -6.79 0.59
C ARG A 73 -5.40 -6.53 0.36
N LEU A 74 -4.92 -5.44 0.94
CA LEU A 74 -3.56 -4.93 0.83
C LEU A 74 -2.97 -4.75 2.23
N LYS A 75 -1.65 -4.72 2.33
CA LYS A 75 -0.91 -4.47 3.57
C LYS A 75 0.13 -3.39 3.32
N LEU A 76 0.12 -2.31 4.11
CA LEU A 76 1.16 -1.29 4.05
C LEU A 76 2.41 -1.83 4.74
N ARG A 77 3.54 -1.84 4.03
CA ARG A 77 4.83 -2.34 4.54
C ARG A 77 5.98 -1.46 4.05
N VAL A 78 7.05 -1.42 4.83
CA VAL A 78 8.33 -0.85 4.40
C VAL A 78 8.93 -1.78 3.34
N LYS A 79 9.23 -1.22 2.17
CA LYS A 79 9.82 -1.92 1.03
C LYS A 79 11.33 -1.67 0.93
N PHE A 80 11.77 -0.46 1.26
CA PHE A 80 13.17 -0.07 1.23
C PHE A 80 13.58 0.42 2.62
N PHE A 81 14.47 -0.35 3.26
CA PHE A 81 15.04 0.02 4.54
C PHE A 81 16.23 0.95 4.32
N VAL A 82 16.21 2.09 5.01
CA VAL A 82 17.29 3.07 5.03
C VAL A 82 17.78 3.25 6.46
N GLU A 83 18.94 3.89 6.62
CA GLU A 83 19.46 4.20 7.94
C GLU A 83 18.52 5.18 8.68
N PRO A 84 18.24 5.00 9.98
CA PRO A 84 17.23 5.80 10.70
C PRO A 84 17.47 7.32 10.67
N HIS A 85 18.74 7.73 10.56
CA HIS A 85 19.10 9.15 10.49
C HIS A 85 18.79 9.80 9.13
N LEU A 86 18.54 9.00 8.08
CA LEU A 86 18.10 9.48 6.77
C LEU A 86 16.59 9.72 6.72
N ILE A 87 15.83 9.13 7.64
CA ILE A 87 14.38 9.34 7.77
C ILE A 87 14.17 10.69 8.46
N LEU A 88 13.58 11.64 7.74
CA LEU A 88 13.41 13.01 8.23
C LEU A 88 12.11 13.18 9.01
N GLN A 89 11.08 12.38 8.71
CA GLN A 89 9.78 12.50 9.33
C GLN A 89 9.62 11.54 10.51
N GLU A 90 9.26 12.06 11.69
CA GLU A 90 9.00 11.25 12.89
C GLU A 90 7.91 10.19 12.68
N GLN A 91 6.89 10.48 11.86
CA GLN A 91 5.83 9.52 11.54
C GLN A 91 6.33 8.32 10.71
N THR A 92 7.43 8.48 9.98
CA THR A 92 8.07 7.44 9.16
C THR A 92 9.08 6.61 9.97
N ARG A 93 9.61 7.16 11.07
CA ARG A 93 10.57 6.49 11.97
C ARG A 93 9.92 5.38 12.79
#